data_AF-A0A3N5YSK7-F1
#
_entry.id   AF-A0A3N5YSK7-F1
#
_cell.length_a   1.000
_cell.length_b   1.000
_cell.length_c   1.000
_cell.angle_alpha   90.00
_cell.angle_beta   90.00
_cell.angle_gamma   90.00
#
_symmetry.space_group_name_H-M   'P 1'
#
loop_
_entity.id
_entity.type
_entity.pdbx_description
1 polymer ?
#
loop_
_entity_poly.entity_id
_entity_poly.type
_entity_poly.pdbx_seq_one_letter_code
_entity_poly.pdbx_strand_id
1 'polypeptide(L)'
;MMQEVNAETLERLAEAAHKIWMEGKLRDGWVYGPVTNKAQKIHSCLVVYEQLSESDKESDRDMVRGIPEILAAAGYKIVRAE
;
A
#
# COMPACT_ATOMS: atom_id res chain seq x y z
N MET A 1 -0.46 16.56 -19.99
CA MET A 1 -1.27 16.23 -18.80
C MET A 1 -0.97 14.80 -18.41
N MET A 2 -0.49 14.59 -17.18
CA MET A 2 -0.37 13.26 -16.58
C MET A 2 -1.78 12.66 -16.55
N GLN A 3 -1.98 11.44 -17.05
CA GLN A 3 -3.29 10.80 -16.88
C GLN A 3 -3.46 10.53 -15.39
N GLU A 4 -4.50 11.10 -14.80
CA GLU A 4 -4.84 10.87 -13.39
C GLU A 4 -4.98 9.37 -13.12
N VAL A 5 -4.39 8.91 -12.03
CA VAL A 5 -4.68 7.58 -11.49
C VAL A 5 -6.14 7.61 -11.06
N ASN A 6 -7.02 6.95 -11.81
CA ASN A 6 -8.43 6.89 -11.46
C ASN A 6 -8.65 6.09 -10.17
N ALA A 7 -9.82 6.25 -9.54
CA ALA A 7 -10.12 5.66 -8.23
C ALA A 7 -9.93 4.13 -8.21
N GLU A 8 -10.35 3.43 -9.27
CA GLU A 8 -10.17 1.97 -9.38
C GLU A 8 -8.69 1.57 -9.43
N THR A 9 -7.88 2.29 -10.22
CA THR A 9 -6.44 2.03 -10.32
C THR A 9 -5.75 2.34 -8.99
N LEU A 10 -6.19 3.40 -8.30
CA LEU A 10 -5.66 3.75 -6.98
C LEU A 10 -5.88 2.63 -5.97
N GLU A 11 -7.09 2.09 -5.87
CA GLU A 11 -7.40 1.00 -4.93
C GLU A 11 -6.60 -0.27 -5.24
N ARG A 12 -6.46 -0.63 -6.52
CA ARG A 12 -5.67 -1.80 -6.92
C ARG A 12 -4.18 -1.64 -6.58
N LEU A 13 -3.65 -0.44 -6.75
CA LEU A 13 -2.27 -0.14 -6.39
C LEU A 13 -2.08 -0.10 -4.86
N ALA A 14 -3.06 0.40 -4.11
CA ALA A 14 -3.03 0.43 -2.65
C ALA A 14 -3.09 -0.98 -2.06
N GLU A 15 -3.96 -1.84 -2.58
CA GLU A 15 -4.01 -3.27 -2.23
C GLU A 15 -2.66 -3.97 -2.51
N ALA A 16 -2.05 -3.69 -3.66
CA ALA A 16 -0.74 -4.24 -4.01
C ALA A 16 0.37 -3.74 -3.05
N ALA A 17 0.35 -2.45 -2.69
CA ALA A 17 1.28 -1.88 -1.73
C ALA A 17 1.14 -2.53 -0.35
N HIS A 18 -0.11 -2.70 0.13
CA HIS A 18 -0.41 -3.39 1.38
C HIS A 18 0.11 -4.83 1.38
N LYS A 19 -0.12 -5.56 0.28
CA LYS A 19 0.37 -6.94 0.13
C LYS A 19 1.89 -7.01 0.25
N ILE A 20 2.62 -6.12 -0.43
CA ILE A 20 4.09 -6.07 -0.37
C ILE A 20 4.56 -5.77 1.07
N TRP A 21 3.92 -4.81 1.75
CA TRP A 21 4.21 -4.49 3.14
C TRP A 21 3.97 -5.69 4.07
N MET A 22 2.82 -6.36 3.91
CA MET A 22 2.43 -7.53 4.70
C MET A 22 3.43 -8.69 4.50
N GLU A 23 3.81 -8.99 3.25
CA GLU A 23 4.81 -10.01 2.94
C GLU A 23 6.17 -9.71 3.59
N GLY A 24 6.59 -8.45 3.59
CA GLY A 24 7.79 -8.01 4.30
C GLY A 24 7.70 -8.26 5.80
N LYS A 25 6.58 -7.87 6.42
CA LYS A 25 6.32 -8.10 7.85
C LYS A 25 6.32 -9.59 8.21
N LEU A 26 5.62 -10.42 7.44
CA LEU A 26 5.57 -11.86 7.68
C LEU A 26 6.96 -12.48 7.58
N ARG A 27 7.77 -12.08 6.59
CA ARG A 27 9.15 -12.53 6.42
C ARG A 27 10.04 -12.15 7.60
N ASP A 28 9.80 -10.99 8.19
CA ASP A 28 10.49 -10.51 9.40
C ASP A 28 9.98 -11.16 10.69
N GLY A 29 9.07 -12.15 10.59
CA GLY A 29 8.51 -12.89 11.72
C GLY A 29 7.41 -12.15 12.47
N TRP A 30 6.74 -11.19 11.83
CA TRP A 30 5.55 -10.58 12.41
C TRP A 30 4.34 -11.50 12.28
N VAL A 31 3.44 -11.41 13.24
CA VAL A 31 2.19 -12.18 13.28
C VAL A 31 0.99 -11.28 13.49
N TYR A 32 -0.16 -11.70 12.98
CA TYR A 32 -1.41 -11.01 13.23
C TYR A 32 -1.77 -11.04 14.73
N GLY A 33 -2.34 -9.94 15.21
CA GLY A 33 -3.06 -9.89 16.48
C GLY A 33 -3.88 -8.61 16.57
N PRO A 34 -4.96 -8.58 17.37
CA PRO A 34 -5.94 -7.49 17.35
C PRO A 34 -5.38 -6.12 17.77
N VAL A 35 -4.23 -6.11 18.45
CA VAL A 35 -3.53 -4.89 18.89
C VAL A 35 -2.08 -5.00 18.47
N THR A 36 -1.57 -3.95 17.84
CA THR A 36 -0.16 -3.87 17.43
C THR A 36 0.76 -3.82 18.65
N ASN A 37 1.72 -4.75 18.72
CA ASN A 37 2.80 -4.77 19.69
C ASN A 37 4.13 -4.94 18.97
N LYS A 38 4.90 -3.85 18.84
CA LYS A 38 6.17 -3.85 18.13
C LYS A 38 7.25 -4.72 18.80
N ALA A 39 7.25 -4.81 20.14
CA ALA A 39 8.23 -5.60 20.88
C ALA A 39 8.04 -7.11 20.65
N GLN A 40 6.80 -7.56 20.49
CA GLN A 40 6.45 -8.95 20.22
C GLN A 40 6.23 -9.26 18.73
N LYS A 41 6.48 -8.27 17.85
CA LYS A 41 6.21 -8.35 16.40
C LYS A 41 4.76 -8.75 16.08
N ILE A 42 3.79 -8.18 16.80
CA ILE A 42 2.36 -8.34 16.51
C ILE A 42 1.87 -7.09 15.79
N HIS A 43 1.07 -7.24 14.73
CA HIS A 43 0.48 -6.10 14.03
C HIS A 43 -0.98 -6.35 13.64
N SER A 44 -1.86 -5.38 13.92
CA SER A 44 -3.31 -5.47 13.66
C SER A 44 -3.67 -5.50 12.18
N CYS A 45 -2.90 -4.78 11.36
CA CYS A 45 -3.13 -4.70 9.92
C CYS A 45 -2.62 -5.91 9.12
N LEU A 46 -2.17 -7.00 9.75
CA LEU A 46 -1.82 -8.25 9.03
C LEU A 46 -3.08 -9.05 8.67
N VAL A 47 -3.95 -8.41 7.92
CA VAL A 47 -5.22 -8.93 7.38
C VAL A 47 -5.31 -8.57 5.90
N VAL A 48 -6.26 -9.17 5.18
CA VAL A 48 -6.51 -8.82 3.77
C VAL A 48 -6.98 -7.37 3.66
N TYR A 49 -6.68 -6.71 2.54
CA TYR A 49 -6.88 -5.26 2.36
C TYR A 49 -8.34 -4.84 2.61
N GLU A 50 -9.31 -5.66 2.22
CA GLU A 50 -10.75 -5.40 2.42
C GLU A 50 -11.15 -5.31 3.90
N GLN A 51 -10.38 -5.95 4.79
CA GLN A 51 -10.62 -5.96 6.24
C GLN A 51 -9.93 -4.81 6.98
N LEU A 52 -9.12 -4.01 6.29
CA LEU A 52 -8.52 -2.82 6.88
C LEU A 52 -9.58 -1.76 7.21
N SER A 53 -9.28 -0.95 8.21
CA SER A 53 -10.02 0.28 8.43
C SER A 53 -9.81 1.25 7.26
N GLU A 54 -10.76 2.14 7.01
CA GLU A 54 -10.59 3.14 5.95
C GLU A 54 -9.40 4.07 6.20
N SER A 55 -9.02 4.28 7.47
CA SER A 55 -7.81 5.05 7.82
C SER A 55 -6.52 4.30 7.46
N ASP A 56 -6.49 2.97 7.63
CA ASP A 56 -5.34 2.17 7.25
C ASP A 56 -5.22 2.10 5.72
N LYS A 57 -6.34 1.87 5.01
CA LYS A 57 -6.37 1.93 3.54
C LYS A 57 -5.92 3.29 3.01
N GLU A 58 -6.26 4.39 3.69
CA GLU A 58 -5.81 5.72 3.29
C GLU A 58 -4.29 5.85 3.34
N SER A 59 -3.64 5.18 4.30
CA SER A 59 -2.17 5.17 4.38
C SER A 59 -1.55 4.46 3.16
N ASP A 60 -2.16 3.37 2.70
CA ASP A 60 -1.74 2.68 1.47
C ASP A 60 -2.00 3.53 0.22
N ARG A 61 -3.15 4.22 0.16
CA ARG A 61 -3.46 5.15 -0.93
C ARG A 61 -2.49 6.32 -1.00
N ASP A 62 -2.13 6.91 0.14
CA ASP A 62 -1.16 8.01 0.21
C ASP A 62 0.22 7.58 -0.30
N MET A 63 0.66 6.38 0.07
CA MET A 63 1.89 5.80 -0.46
C MET A 63 1.88 5.73 -1.99
N VAL A 64 0.77 5.28 -2.55
CA VAL A 64 0.61 5.13 -4.01
C VAL A 64 0.50 6.48 -4.72
N ARG A 65 -0.20 7.47 -4.14
CA ARG A 65 -0.34 8.81 -4.73
C ARG A 65 1.00 9.51 -4.93
N GLY A 66 2.00 9.20 -4.10
CA GLY A 66 3.36 9.73 -4.27
C GLY A 66 4.16 9.11 -5.43
N ILE A 67 3.79 7.90 -5.90
CA ILE A 67 4.56 7.19 -6.93
C ILE A 67 4.64 7.97 -8.26
N PRO A 68 3.53 8.49 -8.81
CA PRO A 68 3.59 9.31 -10.02
C PRO A 68 4.55 10.50 -9.89
N GLU A 69 4.50 11.23 -8.78
CA GLU A 69 5.35 12.40 -8.56
C GLU A 69 6.83 12.03 -8.50
N ILE A 70 7.17 10.94 -7.79
CA ILE A 70 8.53 10.41 -7.71
C ILE A 70 9.05 10.00 -9.09
N LEU A 71 8.24 9.28 -9.86
CA LEU A 71 8.62 8.84 -11.21
C LEU A 71 8.81 10.04 -12.15
N ALA A 72 7.94 11.06 -12.07
CA ALA A 72 8.08 12.29 -12.84
C ALA A 72 9.36 13.05 -12.48
N ALA A 73 9.66 13.18 -11.19
CA ALA A 73 10.90 13.81 -10.72
C ALA A 73 12.15 13.06 -11.20
N ALA A 74 12.06 11.73 -11.36
CA ALA A 74 13.09 10.89 -11.93
C ALA A 74 13.15 10.87 -13.47
N GLY A 75 12.30 11.67 -14.15
CA GLY A 75 12.28 11.79 -15.61
C GLY A 75 11.47 10.70 -16.34
N TYR A 76 10.68 9.91 -15.62
CA TYR A 76 9.83 8.85 -16.17
C TYR A 76 8.40 9.33 -16.38
N LYS A 77 7.69 8.63 -17.27
CA LYS A 77 6.26 8.83 -17.54
C LYS A 77 5.52 7.51 -17.38
N ILE A 78 4.44 7.52 -16.60
CA ILE A 78 3.51 6.40 -16.50
C ILE A 78 2.60 6.39 -17.75
N VAL A 79 2.47 5.24 -18.38
CA VAL A 79 1.57 4.99 -19.52
C VAL A 79 0.77 3.71 -19.27
N ARG A 80 -0.45 3.63 -19.79
CA ARG A 80 -1.18 2.35 -19.85
C ARG A 80 -0.54 1.48 -20.93
N ALA A 81 -0.30 0.21 -20.61
CA ALA A 81 0.08 -0.78 -21.60
C ALA A 81 -1.14 -1.13 -22.47
N GLU A 82 -0.95 -1.20 -23.78
CA GLU A 82 -1.94 -1.68 -24.76
C GLU A 82 -1.96 -3.21 -24.83
#